data_AF-A0A967NAE0-F1
#
_entry.id   AF-A0A967NAE0-F1
#
_cell.length_a   1.000
_cell.length_b   1.000
_cell.length_c   1.000
_cell.angle_alpha   90.00
_cell.angle_beta   90.00
_cell.angle_gamma   90.00
#
_symmetry.space_group_name_H-M   'P 1'
#
loop_
_entity.id
_entity.type
_entity.pdbx_description
1 polymer ?
#
loop_
_entity_poly.entity_id
_entity_poly.type
_entity_poly.pdbx_seq_one_letter_code
_entity_poly.pdbx_strand_id
1 'polypeptide(L)' 'DEIVTNGGVVGTIIHADGDRLTIKTAENTRLVVLRGRVAQRVGGEEEA' A
#
# COMPACT_ATOMS: atom_id res chain seq x y z
N ASP A 1 -7.01 2.16 -2.18
CA ASP A 1 -6.51 0.85 -1.72
C ASP A 1 -5.56 1.00 -0.56
N GLU A 2 -5.99 0.56 0.62
CA GLU A 2 -5.13 0.44 1.78
C GLU A 2 -4.49 -0.95 1.81
N ILE A 3 -3.19 -1.00 2.10
CA ILE A 3 -2.41 -2.24 2.10
C ILE A 3 -1.55 -2.36 3.36
N VAL A 4 -1.25 -3.60 3.70
CA VAL A 4 -0.22 -3.99 4.67
C VAL A 4 0.92 -4.63 3.93
N THR A 5 2.15 -4.16 4.19
CA THR A 5 3.37 -4.80 3.68
C THR A 5 3.83 -5.93 4.60
N ASN A 6 4.68 -6.83 4.09
CA ASN A 6 5.27 -7.93 4.87
C ASN A 6 6.07 -7.46 6.11
N GLY A 7 6.46 -6.18 6.18
CA GLY A 7 7.14 -5.59 7.33
C GLY A 7 6.20 -4.99 8.38
N GLY A 8 4.87 -5.15 8.23
CA GLY A 8 3.88 -4.55 9.13
C GLY A 8 3.57 -3.08 8.88
N VAL A 9 4.04 -2.51 7.77
CA VAL A 9 3.73 -1.12 7.40
C VAL A 9 2.37 -1.06 6.74
N VAL A 10 1.47 -0.23 7.30
CA VAL A 10 0.14 0.08 6.77
C VAL A 10 0.19 1.40 6.00
N GLY A 11 -0.40 1.42 4.82
CA GLY A 11 -0.51 2.65 4.04
C GLY A 11 -1.44 2.55 2.84
N THR A 12 -1.73 3.71 2.27
CA THR A 12 -2.61 3.83 1.11
C THR A 12 -1.78 4.01 -0.15
N ILE A 13 -2.05 3.22 -1.19
CA ILE A 13 -1.39 3.37 -2.48
C ILE A 13 -1.82 4.71 -3.10
N ILE A 14 -0.85 5.56 -3.42
CA ILE A 14 -1.06 6.85 -4.09
C ILE A 14 -0.49 6.88 -5.52
N HIS A 15 0.44 5.97 -5.83
CA HIS A 15 0.98 5.81 -7.17
C HIS A 15 1.48 4.38 -7.38
N ALA A 16 1.35 3.88 -8.60
CA ALA A 16 1.83 2.56 -9.00
C ALA A 16 2.63 2.69 -10.31
N ASP A 17 3.85 2.18 -10.30
CA ASP A 17 4.76 2.16 -11.44
C ASP A 17 5.38 0.75 -11.54
N GLY A 18 4.80 -0.08 -12.43
CA GLY A 18 5.18 -1.48 -12.59
C GLY A 18 5.16 -2.24 -11.26
N ASP A 19 6.34 -2.68 -10.83
CA ASP A 19 6.58 -3.42 -9.60
C ASP A 19 6.76 -2.54 -8.36
N ARG A 20 6.76 -1.21 -8.51
CA ARG A 20 6.89 -0.25 -7.41
C ARG A 20 5.54 0.39 -7.10
N LEU A 21 5.22 0.47 -5.82
CA LEU A 21 4.06 1.15 -5.29
C LEU A 21 4.53 2.26 -4.37
N THR A 22 4.11 3.50 -4.64
CA THR A 22 4.26 4.58 -3.68
C THR A 22 3.05 4.55 -2.76
N ILE A 23 3.30 4.26 -1.50
CA ILE A 23 2.30 4.33 -0.44
C ILE A 23 2.52 5.59 0.39
N LYS A 24 1.41 6.21 0.78
CA LYS A 24 1.40 7.22 1.83
C LYS A 24 1.12 6.51 3.16
N THR A 25 2.01 6.71 4.11
CA THR A 25 1.90 6.20 5.48
C THR A 25 1.91 7.38 6.44
N ALA A 26 1.10 7.35 7.50
CA ALA A 26 0.90 8.50 8.38
C ALA A 26 0.59 9.81 7.60
N GLU A 27 0.68 10.97 8.24
CA GLU A 27 0.21 12.23 7.63
C GLU A 27 1.09 12.73 6.47
N ASN A 28 2.41 12.52 6.51
CA ASN A 28 3.35 13.11 5.53
C ASN A 28 4.47 12.19 5.04
N THR A 29 4.48 10.90 5.43
CA THR A 29 5.53 9.98 4.98
C THR A 29 5.11 9.26 3.71
N ARG A 30 6.01 9.24 2.73
CA ARG A 30 5.84 8.48 1.48
C ARG A 30 6.91 7.41 1.41
N LEU A 31 6.50 6.18 1.16
CA LEU A 31 7.39 5.03 1.03
C LEU A 31 7.18 4.40 -0.33
N VAL A 32 8.27 4.00 -0.97
CA VAL A 32 8.23 3.18 -2.18
C VAL A 32 8.45 1.74 -1.76
N VAL A 33 7.46 0.90 -2.03
CA VAL A 33 7.48 -0.52 -1.69
C VAL A 33 7.36 -1.34 -2.97
N LEU A 34 7.87 -2.57 -2.94
CA LEU A 34 7.68 -3.49 -4.05
C LEU A 34 6.27 -4.09 -3.97
N ARG A 35 5.57 -4.20 -5.10
CA ARG A 35 4.26 -4.84 -5.22
C ARG A 35 4.29 -6.27 -4.69
N GLY A 36 5.35 -7.02 -4.99
CA GLY A 36 5.55 -8.38 -4.46
C GLY A 36 5.81 -8.46 -2.95
N ARG A 37 5.94 -7.32 -2.25
CA ARG A 37 6.10 -7.25 -0.79
C ARG A 37 4.83 -6.81 -0.07
N VAL A 38 3.73 -6.65 -0.80
CA VAL A 38 2.40 -6.45 -0.23
C VAL A 38 1.89 -7.78 0.31
N ALA A 39 1.51 -7.79 1.59
CA ALA A 39 0.98 -8.97 2.26
C ALA A 39 -0.53 -9.08 2.07
N GLN A 40 -1.25 -7.97 2.28
CA GLN A 40 -2.70 -7.97 2.24
C GLN A 40 -3.24 -6.59 1.84
N ARG A 41 -4.38 -6.58 1.15
CA ARG A 41 -5.25 -5.39 1.01
C ARG A 41 -6.18 -5.33 2.22
N VAL A 42 -6.24 -4.18 2.87
CA VAL A 42 -7.08 -3.93 4.06
C VAL A 42 -8.35 -3.19 3.67
N GLY A 43 -8.26 -2.31 2.67
CA GLY A 43 -9.36 -1.44 2.25
C GLY A 43 -9.63 -1.51 0.75
N GLY A 44 -10.83 -1.97 0.44
CA GLY A 44 -11.58 -1.81 -0.79
C GLY A 44 -13.01 -2.15 -0.42
N GLU A 45 -13.95 -1.22 -0.64
CA GLU A 45 -15.36 -1.51 -0.45
C GLU A 45 -15.68 -2.83 -1.20
N GLU A 46 -16.03 -3.87 -0.45
CA GLU A 46 -16.88 -4.93 -0.99
C GLU A 46 -18.22 -4.24 -1.30
N GLU A 47 -18.37 -3.77 -2.53
CA GLU A 47 -19.70 -3.67 -3.11
C GLU A 47 -20.23 -5.11 -3.23
N ALA A 48 -21.00 -5.50 -2.19
CA ALA A 48 -21.84 -6.68 -2.17
C ALA A 48 -23.16 -6.43 -2.90
#